data_AF-A0A0B3VY55-F1
#
_entry.id   AF-A0A0B3VY55-F1
#
_cell.length_a   1.000
_cell.length_b   1.000
_cell.length_c   1.000
_cell.angle_alpha   90.00
_cell.angle_beta   90.00
_cell.angle_gamma   90.00
#
_symmetry.space_group_name_H-M   'P 1'
#
loop_
_entity.id
_entity.type
_entity.pdbx_description
1 polymer ?
#
loop_
_entity_poly.entity_id
_entity_poly.type
_entity_poly.pdbx_seq_one_letter_code
_entity_poly.pdbx_strand_id
1 'polypeptide(L)'
;MSRSIVMDTFGIKETKAKNLIKRFVDDEIIKLKKRGNSSSKKSIYVYLSVLERVEILEKEKTKLEAKLETERRPSKTLENQCTKDEERPSKDQVKDQANTHSKKELIKRITKNIYTEIFDYWISKGVYKHRELTKNMENAIERTLKDYTLEQIKEAIDNYSEMYKSDYKYCSYKWTLIEFLTRTQDKTNERQLELHLKEGVSYKRYLEYKSKAKDPVEEKSKSVIIDGYEYESI
;
A
#
# COMPACT_ATOMS: atom_id res chain seq x y z
N MET A 1 14.22 -11.95 6.72
CA MET A 1 15.18 -11.48 5.71
C MET A 1 16.58 -11.35 6.32
N SER A 2 17.65 -11.66 5.59
CA SER A 2 19.04 -11.48 6.03
C SER A 2 19.83 -10.68 5.00
N ARG A 3 21.00 -10.14 5.36
CA ARG A 3 21.84 -9.35 4.45
C ARG A 3 22.22 -10.09 3.16
N SER A 4 22.46 -11.41 3.25
CA SER A 4 22.75 -12.26 2.08
C SER A 4 21.59 -12.18 1.09
N ILE A 5 20.38 -12.46 1.56
CA ILE A 5 19.16 -12.47 0.75
C ILE A 5 18.98 -11.10 0.05
N VAL A 6 19.26 -9.98 0.71
CA VAL A 6 19.18 -8.65 0.07
C VAL A 6 20.24 -8.46 -1.03
N MET A 7 21.44 -8.99 -0.87
CA MET A 7 22.46 -8.97 -1.93
C MET A 7 22.03 -9.84 -3.12
N ASP A 8 21.56 -11.05 -2.82
CA ASP A 8 21.22 -12.08 -3.79
C ASP A 8 19.95 -11.69 -4.60
N THR A 9 18.90 -11.19 -3.93
CA THR A 9 17.62 -10.77 -4.56
C THR A 9 17.75 -9.53 -5.45
N PHE A 10 18.61 -8.57 -5.09
CA PHE A 10 18.73 -7.30 -5.82
C PHE A 10 20.02 -7.20 -6.66
N GLY A 11 20.88 -8.21 -6.66
CA GLY A 11 22.16 -8.20 -7.38
C GLY A 11 23.14 -7.12 -6.90
N ILE A 12 23.06 -6.70 -5.62
CA ILE A 12 23.80 -5.54 -5.10
C ILE A 12 24.99 -5.91 -4.21
N LYS A 13 26.06 -5.11 -4.32
CA LYS A 13 27.26 -5.22 -3.47
C LYS A 13 26.92 -5.04 -1.98
N GLU A 14 27.70 -5.68 -1.11
CA GLU A 14 27.49 -5.71 0.35
C GLU A 14 27.32 -4.32 0.98
N THR A 15 28.08 -3.32 0.52
CA THR A 15 27.98 -1.93 1.01
C THR A 15 26.62 -1.30 0.72
N LYS A 16 26.08 -1.50 -0.49
CA LYS A 16 24.72 -1.05 -0.84
C LYS A 16 23.66 -1.80 -0.03
N ALA A 17 23.80 -3.12 0.14
CA ALA A 17 22.87 -3.91 0.96
C ALA A 17 22.87 -3.49 2.44
N LYS A 18 24.04 -3.16 3.03
CA LYS A 18 24.14 -2.59 4.38
C LYS A 18 23.40 -1.26 4.49
N ASN A 19 23.63 -0.34 3.55
CA ASN A 19 23.00 0.98 3.57
C ASN A 19 21.49 0.90 3.36
N LEU A 20 21.01 -0.02 2.51
CA LEU A 20 19.59 -0.25 2.28
C LEU A 20 18.91 -0.82 3.54
N ILE A 21 19.50 -1.84 4.18
CA ILE A 21 19.02 -2.39 5.44
C ILE A 21 19.03 -1.34 6.55
N LYS A 22 20.05 -0.46 6.60
CA LYS A 22 20.10 0.64 7.56
C LYS A 22 18.92 1.60 7.33
N ARG A 23 18.73 2.10 6.10
CA ARG A 23 17.58 2.96 5.76
C ARG A 23 16.26 2.30 6.12
N PHE A 24 16.04 1.04 5.77
CA PHE A 24 14.81 0.33 6.13
C PHE A 24 14.62 0.12 7.65
N VAL A 25 15.67 0.20 8.47
CA VAL A 25 15.54 0.25 9.94
C VAL A 25 15.26 1.68 10.41
N ASP A 26 15.96 2.68 9.86
CA ASP A 26 15.78 4.11 10.16
C ASP A 26 14.36 4.60 9.76
N ASP A 27 13.82 4.11 8.65
CA ASP A 27 12.46 4.33 8.13
C ASP A 27 11.40 3.41 8.80
N GLU A 28 11.81 2.60 9.78
CA GLU A 28 11.02 1.60 10.51
C GLU A 28 10.28 0.57 9.62
N ILE A 29 10.77 0.29 8.42
CA ILE A 29 10.20 -0.70 7.49
C ILE A 29 10.52 -2.12 7.97
N ILE A 30 11.69 -2.33 8.58
CA ILE A 30 12.12 -3.63 9.11
C ILE A 30 12.71 -3.48 10.53
N LYS A 31 12.44 -4.45 11.40
CA LYS A 31 13.09 -4.56 12.72
C LYS A 31 14.12 -5.69 12.75
N LEU A 32 15.19 -5.49 13.51
CA LEU A 32 16.15 -6.55 13.82
C LEU A 32 15.52 -7.54 14.82
N LYS A 33 15.19 -8.76 14.37
CA LYS A 33 14.65 -9.83 15.23
C LYS A 33 15.74 -10.65 15.92
N LYS A 34 16.90 -10.82 15.28
CA LYS A 34 18.06 -11.54 15.84
C LYS A 34 19.36 -10.91 15.35
N ARG A 35 20.19 -10.42 16.27
CA ARG A 35 21.56 -9.99 15.94
C ARG A 35 22.45 -11.20 15.70
N GLY A 36 23.21 -11.12 14.62
CA GLY A 36 24.27 -12.04 14.27
C GLY A 36 25.64 -11.52 14.70
N ASN A 37 26.43 -12.35 15.38
CA ASN A 37 27.75 -11.96 15.92
C ASN A 37 28.94 -12.56 15.15
N SER A 38 28.70 -13.30 14.06
CA SER A 38 29.75 -13.92 13.24
C SER A 38 29.36 -13.99 11.77
N SER A 39 30.32 -14.27 10.89
CA SER A 39 30.08 -14.55 9.46
C SER A 39 29.08 -15.70 9.24
N SER A 40 29.15 -16.74 10.09
CA SER A 40 28.24 -17.90 10.08
C SER A 40 26.86 -17.60 10.67
N LYS A 41 26.76 -16.78 11.71
CA LYS A 41 25.49 -16.41 12.38
C LYS A 41 25.03 -15.06 11.82
N LYS A 42 24.34 -15.06 10.67
CA LYS A 42 23.82 -13.85 10.01
C LYS A 42 22.66 -13.21 10.80
N SER A 43 22.60 -11.86 10.84
CA SER A 43 21.47 -11.13 11.42
C SER A 43 20.16 -11.35 10.65
N ILE A 44 19.04 -11.44 11.38
CA ILE A 44 17.70 -11.66 10.83
C ILE A 44 16.83 -10.43 11.11
N TYR A 45 16.31 -9.84 10.05
CA TYR A 45 15.35 -8.75 10.05
C TYR A 45 13.96 -9.27 9.67
N VAL A 46 12.91 -8.65 10.21
CA VAL A 46 11.50 -8.94 9.92
C VAL A 46 10.80 -7.65 9.52
N TYR A 47 9.90 -7.73 8.56
CA TYR A 47 9.11 -6.58 8.11
C TYR A 47 8.17 -6.12 9.23
N LEU A 48 8.20 -4.83 9.53
CA LEU A 48 7.25 -4.21 10.44
C LEU A 48 5.96 -3.98 9.67
N SER A 49 4.96 -4.85 9.89
CA SER A 49 3.64 -4.61 9.32
C SER A 49 3.05 -3.33 9.91
N VAL A 50 2.11 -2.69 9.19
CA VAL A 50 1.43 -1.46 9.66
C VAL A 50 0.85 -1.65 11.07
N LEU A 51 0.34 -2.84 11.39
CA LEU A 51 -0.15 -3.21 12.72
C LEU A 51 0.95 -3.17 13.80
N GLU A 52 2.15 -3.68 13.50
CA GLU A 52 3.28 -3.66 14.44
C GLU A 52 3.83 -2.25 14.66
N ARG A 53 3.86 -1.40 13.62
CA ARG A 53 4.27 0.00 13.76
C ARG A 53 3.36 0.76 14.72
N VAL A 54 2.03 0.64 14.56
CA VAL A 54 1.11 1.39 15.43
C VAL A 54 1.14 0.85 16.87
N GLU A 55 1.30 -0.47 17.06
CA GLU A 55 1.56 -1.05 18.39
C GLU A 55 2.85 -0.54 19.07
N ILE A 56 3.83 -0.05 18.32
CA ILE A 56 5.06 0.58 18.84
C ILE A 56 4.75 2.04 19.19
N LEU A 57 4.15 2.80 18.27
CA LEU A 57 3.79 4.21 18.48
C LEU A 57 2.85 4.41 19.69
N GLU A 58 1.89 3.51 19.93
CA GLU A 58 1.02 3.57 21.12
C GLU A 58 1.80 3.31 22.42
N LYS A 59 2.81 2.43 22.40
CA LYS A 59 3.71 2.17 23.55
C LYS A 59 4.70 3.31 23.80
N GLU A 60 5.02 4.09 22.78
CA GLU A 60 5.86 5.28 22.91
C GLU A 60 5.06 6.49 23.40
N LYS A 61 3.85 6.70 22.87
CA LYS A 61 2.92 7.74 23.34
C LYS A 61 2.59 7.58 24.83
N THR A 62 2.23 6.38 25.26
CA THR A 62 1.95 6.10 26.68
C THR A 62 3.18 6.28 27.59
N LYS A 63 4.40 5.99 27.11
CA LYS A 63 5.64 6.30 27.83
C LYS A 63 5.94 7.79 27.90
N LEU A 64 5.62 8.56 26.86
CA LEU A 64 5.76 10.01 26.84
C LEU A 64 4.77 10.68 27.81
N GLU A 65 3.51 10.24 27.80
CA GLU A 65 2.47 10.71 28.73
C GLU A 65 2.86 10.42 30.19
N ALA A 66 3.36 9.21 30.50
CA ALA A 66 3.83 8.87 31.84
C ALA A 66 5.06 9.68 32.32
N LYS A 67 5.95 10.09 31.39
CA LYS A 67 7.07 11.00 31.69
C LYS A 67 6.59 12.43 31.96
N LEU A 68 5.67 12.93 31.16
CA LEU A 68 5.10 14.27 31.31
C LEU A 68 4.37 14.44 32.66
N GLU A 69 3.70 13.39 33.13
CA GLU A 69 3.02 13.38 34.43
C GLU A 69 4.00 13.33 35.62
N THR A 70 5.19 12.76 35.45
CA THR A 70 6.20 12.67 36.52
C THR A 70 6.99 13.97 36.71
N GLU A 71 7.04 14.87 35.72
CA GLU A 71 7.65 16.19 35.84
C GLU A 71 6.72 17.26 36.45
N ARG A 72 5.42 16.95 36.65
CA ARG A 72 4.38 17.94 37.04
C ARG A 72 4.04 18.02 38.53
N ARG A 73 4.79 17.36 39.43
CA ARG A 73 4.54 17.44 40.89
C ARG A 73 5.38 18.54 41.58
N PRO A 74 4.78 19.66 42.03
CA PRO A 74 5.45 20.55 42.98
C PRO A 74 5.46 19.92 44.38
N SER A 75 6.59 20.03 45.07
CA SER A 75 6.79 19.50 46.42
C SER A 75 5.86 20.11 47.46
N LYS A 76 5.17 19.25 48.22
CA LYS A 76 4.77 19.52 49.61
C LYS A 76 5.07 18.29 50.47
N THR A 77 5.44 18.54 51.72
CA THR A 77 6.27 17.65 52.55
C THR A 77 5.60 17.43 53.91
N LEU A 78 5.61 16.17 54.39
CA LEU A 78 5.19 15.68 55.73
C LEU A 78 3.69 15.92 56.08
N GLU A 79 2.97 15.05 56.80
CA GLU A 79 3.26 13.81 57.57
C GLU A 79 2.04 12.83 57.39
N ASN A 80 1.83 11.67 58.04
CA ASN A 80 2.44 11.04 59.22
C ASN A 80 2.51 9.48 59.11
N GLN A 81 2.45 8.74 60.23
CA GLN A 81 2.88 7.34 60.37
C GLN A 81 1.75 6.28 60.54
N CYS A 82 2.02 5.07 60.00
CA CYS A 82 1.89 3.69 60.58
C CYS A 82 0.54 3.23 61.18
N THR A 83 0.02 2.01 60.96
CA THR A 83 0.62 0.68 61.30
C THR A 83 0.14 -0.50 60.43
N LYS A 84 1.04 -1.48 60.21
CA LYS A 84 0.92 -2.97 60.37
C LYS A 84 -0.47 -3.63 60.50
N ASP A 85 -0.77 -4.84 60.00
CA ASP A 85 0.08 -6.01 59.62
C ASP A 85 -0.53 -6.84 58.44
N GLU A 86 0.09 -8.01 58.16
CA GLU A 86 -0.12 -8.99 57.08
C GLU A 86 -1.56 -9.38 56.69
N GLU A 87 -1.80 -9.57 55.39
CA GLU A 87 -2.18 -10.88 54.83
C GLU A 87 -1.99 -10.95 53.30
N ARG A 88 -1.66 -12.14 52.78
CA ARG A 88 -1.27 -12.36 51.38
C ARG A 88 -2.21 -13.38 50.72
N PRO A 89 -2.86 -13.04 49.59
CA PRO A 89 -3.29 -14.07 48.64
C PRO A 89 -2.51 -14.04 47.32
N SER A 90 -2.57 -15.16 46.62
CA SER A 90 -1.81 -15.49 45.43
C SER A 90 -2.34 -14.91 44.12
N LYS A 91 -1.38 -14.56 43.26
CA LYS A 91 -1.31 -14.77 41.80
C LYS A 91 -2.56 -15.23 40.98
N ASP A 92 -2.58 -14.68 39.77
CA ASP A 92 -3.13 -15.23 38.53
C ASP A 92 -4.66 -15.26 38.35
N GLN A 93 -5.22 -14.17 37.76
CA GLN A 93 -6.28 -14.21 36.71
C GLN A 93 -6.81 -12.83 36.19
N VAL A 94 -5.94 -11.83 35.90
CA VAL A 94 -6.39 -10.63 35.15
C VAL A 94 -5.30 -10.11 34.19
N LYS A 95 -5.38 -10.42 32.89
CA LYS A 95 -4.64 -9.65 31.85
C LYS A 95 -5.08 -9.77 30.39
N ASP A 96 -5.79 -10.82 29.97
CA ASP A 96 -6.01 -11.07 28.52
C ASP A 96 -7.19 -10.29 27.86
N GLN A 97 -8.16 -9.82 28.65
CA GLN A 97 -9.36 -9.16 28.09
C GLN A 97 -9.07 -7.73 27.58
N ALA A 98 -8.24 -6.95 28.28
CA ALA A 98 -7.95 -5.56 27.92
C ALA A 98 -7.20 -5.42 26.57
N ASN A 99 -6.28 -6.34 26.29
CA ASN A 99 -5.43 -6.29 25.11
C ASN A 99 -6.20 -6.55 23.80
N THR A 100 -7.24 -7.38 23.88
CA THR A 100 -8.08 -7.77 22.72
C THR A 100 -8.96 -6.61 22.24
N HIS A 101 -9.50 -5.78 23.14
CA HIS A 101 -10.35 -4.65 22.77
C HIS A 101 -9.55 -3.56 22.04
N SER A 102 -8.35 -3.21 22.54
CA SER A 102 -7.46 -2.22 21.92
C SER A 102 -7.11 -2.61 20.49
N LYS A 103 -6.73 -3.88 20.27
CA LYS A 103 -6.40 -4.41 18.93
C LYS A 103 -7.57 -4.35 17.95
N LYS A 104 -8.80 -4.61 18.41
CA LYS A 104 -10.01 -4.55 17.57
C LYS A 104 -10.33 -3.12 17.12
N GLU A 105 -10.24 -2.15 18.02
CA GLU A 105 -10.43 -0.73 17.67
C GLU A 105 -9.29 -0.20 16.79
N LEU A 106 -8.05 -0.68 16.98
CA LEU A 106 -6.93 -0.32 16.11
C LEU A 106 -7.12 -0.82 14.67
N ILE A 107 -7.49 -2.09 14.49
CA ILE A 107 -7.80 -2.67 13.16
C ILE A 107 -8.91 -1.86 12.48
N LYS A 108 -9.96 -1.51 13.21
CA LYS A 108 -11.09 -0.69 12.73
C LYS A 108 -10.69 0.74 12.33
N ARG A 109 -9.71 1.35 13.01
CA ARG A 109 -9.14 2.65 12.59
C ARG A 109 -8.33 2.52 11.30
N ILE A 110 -7.52 1.47 11.17
CA ILE A 110 -6.69 1.21 10.00
C ILE A 110 -7.54 0.87 8.77
N THR A 111 -8.55 0.01 8.89
CA THR A 111 -9.47 -0.29 7.78
C THR A 111 -10.24 0.95 7.35
N LYS A 112 -10.74 1.75 8.31
CA LYS A 112 -11.37 3.04 7.98
C LYS A 112 -10.43 3.97 7.22
N ASN A 113 -9.15 4.05 7.61
CA ASN A 113 -8.15 4.84 6.88
C ASN A 113 -7.96 4.35 5.43
N ILE A 114 -7.82 3.03 5.22
CA ILE A 114 -7.68 2.44 3.87
C ILE A 114 -8.93 2.71 3.01
N TYR A 115 -10.13 2.65 3.61
CA TYR A 115 -11.37 2.94 2.88
C TYR A 115 -11.46 4.40 2.46
N THR A 116 -11.08 5.33 3.35
CA THR A 116 -10.94 6.76 3.04
C THR A 116 -9.89 6.99 1.96
N GLU A 117 -8.74 6.34 2.04
CA GLU A 117 -7.65 6.48 1.06
C GLU A 117 -8.04 6.03 -0.36
N ILE A 118 -8.76 4.91 -0.50
CA ILE A 118 -9.27 4.45 -1.81
C ILE A 118 -10.34 5.41 -2.36
N PHE A 119 -11.23 5.90 -1.49
CA PHE A 119 -12.28 6.84 -1.85
C PHE A 119 -11.70 8.19 -2.30
N ASP A 120 -10.80 8.78 -1.53
CA ASP A 120 -10.15 10.04 -1.86
C ASP A 120 -9.32 9.91 -3.14
N TYR A 121 -8.66 8.77 -3.36
CA TYR A 121 -7.97 8.49 -4.62
C TYR A 121 -8.93 8.50 -5.81
N TRP A 122 -10.07 7.81 -5.71
CA TRP A 122 -11.11 7.82 -6.74
C TRP A 122 -11.64 9.24 -7.02
N ILE A 123 -11.94 10.01 -5.98
CA ILE A 123 -12.40 11.41 -6.10
C ILE A 123 -11.33 12.27 -6.78
N SER A 124 -10.04 12.10 -6.43
CA SER A 124 -8.93 12.86 -7.01
C SER A 124 -8.79 12.68 -8.53
N LYS A 125 -9.14 11.50 -9.06
CA LYS A 125 -9.13 11.24 -10.51
C LYS A 125 -10.30 11.91 -11.23
N GLY A 126 -11.32 12.38 -10.51
CA GLY A 126 -12.37 13.25 -11.06
C GLY A 126 -13.36 12.57 -12.02
N VAL A 127 -13.35 11.24 -12.12
CA VAL A 127 -14.25 10.50 -13.02
C VAL A 127 -15.70 10.57 -12.54
N TYR A 128 -15.94 10.31 -11.25
CA TYR A 128 -17.27 10.44 -10.65
C TYR A 128 -17.18 11.11 -9.27
N LYS A 129 -17.86 12.25 -9.10
CA LYS A 129 -17.90 13.00 -7.83
C LYS A 129 -18.97 12.43 -6.90
N HIS A 130 -18.58 11.66 -5.90
CA HIS A 130 -19.41 11.38 -4.73
C HIS A 130 -19.21 12.49 -3.69
N ARG A 131 -20.22 12.76 -2.85
CA ARG A 131 -20.12 13.78 -1.78
C ARG A 131 -19.36 13.28 -0.56
N GLU A 132 -19.62 12.03 -0.17
CA GLU A 132 -19.15 11.42 1.08
C GLU A 132 -18.94 9.91 0.88
N LEU A 133 -18.08 9.31 1.70
CA LEU A 133 -17.88 7.87 1.76
C LEU A 133 -19.08 7.20 2.45
N THR A 134 -19.84 6.40 1.70
CA THR A 134 -21.05 5.71 2.22
C THR A 134 -20.76 4.30 2.69
N LYS A 135 -21.61 3.74 3.56
CA LYS A 135 -21.46 2.35 4.06
C LYS A 135 -21.46 1.30 2.94
N ASN A 136 -22.19 1.54 1.84
CA ASN A 136 -22.19 0.65 0.68
C ASN A 136 -20.85 0.68 -0.07
N MET A 137 -20.19 1.85 -0.13
CA MET A 137 -18.83 1.97 -0.67
C MET A 137 -17.81 1.28 0.23
N GLU A 138 -17.88 1.47 1.56
CA GLU A 138 -17.02 0.74 2.50
C GLU A 138 -17.15 -0.78 2.30
N ASN A 139 -18.37 -1.30 2.20
CA ASN A 139 -18.62 -2.73 1.98
C ASN A 139 -18.08 -3.23 0.61
N ALA A 140 -18.15 -2.40 -0.42
CA ALA A 140 -17.59 -2.71 -1.75
C ALA A 140 -16.05 -2.72 -1.74
N ILE A 141 -15.44 -1.75 -1.06
CA ILE A 141 -13.98 -1.68 -0.85
C ILE A 141 -13.51 -2.88 -0.02
N GLU A 142 -14.18 -3.20 1.08
CA GLU A 142 -13.87 -4.34 1.96
C GLU A 142 -13.91 -5.67 1.21
N ARG A 143 -14.92 -5.89 0.36
CA ARG A 143 -15.01 -7.09 -0.49
C ARG A 143 -13.88 -7.15 -1.52
N THR A 144 -13.40 -6.01 -2.01
CA THR A 144 -12.34 -5.95 -3.03
C THR A 144 -10.96 -6.15 -2.42
N LEU A 145 -10.73 -5.64 -1.22
CA LEU A 145 -9.48 -5.82 -0.46
C LEU A 145 -9.21 -7.27 0.00
N LYS A 146 -10.14 -8.20 -0.23
CA LYS A 146 -9.91 -9.64 -0.04
C LYS A 146 -9.09 -10.25 -1.17
N ASP A 147 -9.25 -9.71 -2.38
CA ASP A 147 -8.71 -10.29 -3.61
C ASP A 147 -7.58 -9.43 -4.21
N TYR A 148 -7.60 -8.12 -3.96
CA TYR A 148 -6.66 -7.14 -4.52
C TYR A 148 -6.03 -6.26 -3.43
N THR A 149 -4.77 -5.88 -3.60
CA THR A 149 -4.09 -4.93 -2.71
C THR A 149 -4.56 -3.49 -2.94
N LEU A 150 -4.31 -2.61 -1.97
CA LEU A 150 -4.50 -1.17 -2.09
C LEU A 150 -3.81 -0.59 -3.34
N GLU A 151 -2.60 -1.04 -3.64
CA GLU A 151 -1.81 -0.60 -4.80
C GLU A 151 -2.45 -1.05 -6.12
N GLN A 152 -2.89 -2.31 -6.21
CA GLN A 152 -3.61 -2.82 -7.39
C GLN A 152 -4.95 -2.09 -7.62
N ILE A 153 -5.68 -1.77 -6.54
CA ILE A 153 -6.92 -0.99 -6.65
C ILE A 153 -6.60 0.42 -7.19
N LYS A 154 -5.56 1.09 -6.69
CA LYS A 154 -5.13 2.40 -7.21
C LYS A 154 -4.68 2.34 -8.67
N GLU A 155 -3.87 1.36 -9.05
CA GLU A 155 -3.42 1.17 -10.44
C GLU A 155 -4.59 0.94 -11.40
N ALA A 156 -5.57 0.13 -11.00
CA ALA A 156 -6.77 -0.08 -11.81
C ALA A 156 -7.59 1.21 -11.98
N ILE A 157 -7.70 2.01 -10.91
CA ILE A 157 -8.36 3.33 -10.93
C ILE A 157 -7.61 4.30 -11.84
N ASP A 158 -6.27 4.28 -11.84
CA ASP A 158 -5.44 5.09 -12.71
C ASP A 158 -5.66 4.75 -14.17
N ASN A 159 -5.45 3.48 -14.54
CA ASN A 159 -5.66 2.97 -15.89
C ASN A 159 -7.07 3.33 -16.41
N TYR A 160 -8.11 3.09 -15.60
CA TYR A 160 -9.48 3.50 -15.94
C TYR A 160 -9.60 5.01 -16.16
N SER A 161 -9.07 5.82 -15.26
CA SER A 161 -9.20 7.29 -15.36
C SER A 161 -8.47 7.89 -16.56
N GLU A 162 -7.35 7.29 -16.98
CA GLU A 162 -6.61 7.68 -18.18
C GLU A 162 -7.36 7.25 -19.44
N MET A 163 -7.81 5.99 -19.50
CA MET A 163 -8.59 5.45 -20.62
C MET A 163 -9.88 6.25 -20.82
N TYR A 164 -10.64 6.52 -19.74
CA TYR A 164 -11.91 7.25 -19.77
C TYR A 164 -11.79 8.73 -20.18
N LYS A 165 -10.65 9.37 -19.89
CA LYS A 165 -10.38 10.76 -20.31
C LYS A 165 -9.82 10.87 -21.73
N SER A 166 -9.61 9.75 -22.41
CA SER A 166 -9.03 9.68 -23.75
C SER A 166 -10.07 9.29 -24.81
N ASP A 167 -9.68 9.37 -26.08
CA ASP A 167 -10.51 8.91 -27.21
C ASP A 167 -10.66 7.37 -27.31
N TYR A 168 -10.35 6.62 -26.25
CA TYR A 168 -10.34 5.16 -26.27
C TYR A 168 -11.77 4.60 -26.28
N LYS A 169 -12.25 4.24 -27.48
CA LYS A 169 -13.63 3.85 -27.78
C LYS A 169 -14.22 2.74 -26.88
N TYR A 170 -13.38 1.90 -26.29
CA TYR A 170 -13.81 0.79 -25.41
C TYR A 170 -13.99 1.20 -23.94
N CYS A 171 -13.61 2.42 -23.55
CA CYS A 171 -13.69 2.91 -22.16
C CYS A 171 -14.50 4.23 -22.05
N SER A 172 -15.67 4.29 -22.68
CA SER A 172 -16.54 5.48 -22.68
C SER A 172 -17.56 5.53 -21.53
N TYR A 173 -17.75 4.44 -20.78
CA TYR A 173 -18.75 4.36 -19.72
C TYR A 173 -18.26 5.00 -18.41
N LYS A 174 -19.15 5.76 -17.77
CA LYS A 174 -18.88 6.47 -16.51
C LYS A 174 -19.32 5.62 -15.31
N TRP A 175 -18.39 4.84 -14.77
CA TRP A 175 -18.63 4.00 -13.60
C TRP A 175 -18.76 4.84 -12.32
N THR A 176 -19.59 4.41 -11.38
CA THR A 176 -19.45 4.77 -9.96
C THR A 176 -18.39 3.92 -9.28
N LEU A 177 -17.90 4.35 -8.11
CA LEU A 177 -16.88 3.57 -7.37
C LEU A 177 -17.37 2.15 -7.03
N ILE A 178 -18.64 1.98 -6.65
CA ILE A 178 -19.20 0.67 -6.32
C ILE A 178 -19.18 -0.24 -7.55
N GLU A 179 -19.70 0.22 -8.69
CA GLU A 179 -19.73 -0.59 -9.91
C GLU A 179 -18.34 -0.94 -10.42
N PHE A 180 -17.42 0.02 -10.43
CA PHE A 180 -16.02 -0.21 -10.81
C PHE A 180 -15.36 -1.32 -9.99
N LEU A 181 -15.59 -1.32 -8.67
CA LEU A 181 -15.04 -2.31 -7.76
C LEU A 181 -15.74 -3.68 -7.91
N THR A 182 -17.07 -3.74 -7.96
CA THR A 182 -17.82 -4.99 -7.76
C THR A 182 -18.39 -5.62 -9.02
N ARG A 183 -18.53 -4.90 -10.13
CA ARG A 183 -19.18 -5.43 -11.34
C ARG A 183 -18.30 -6.46 -12.04
N THR A 184 -18.92 -7.54 -12.50
CA THR A 184 -18.31 -8.52 -13.41
C THR A 184 -18.87 -8.36 -14.82
N GLN A 185 -18.14 -8.85 -15.82
CA GLN A 185 -18.65 -8.98 -17.19
C GLN A 185 -19.47 -10.27 -17.32
N ASP A 186 -20.70 -10.18 -17.82
CA ASP A 186 -21.65 -11.30 -17.88
C ASP A 186 -21.13 -12.53 -18.66
N LYS A 187 -20.19 -12.32 -19.60
CA LYS A 187 -19.65 -13.35 -20.49
C LYS A 187 -18.40 -14.06 -19.95
N THR A 188 -17.51 -13.34 -19.26
CA THR A 188 -16.23 -13.90 -18.77
C THR A 188 -16.19 -14.07 -17.26
N ASN A 189 -17.16 -13.49 -16.54
CA ASN A 189 -17.19 -13.37 -15.08
C ASN A 189 -15.96 -12.66 -14.46
N GLU A 190 -15.14 -12.00 -15.29
CA GLU A 190 -14.00 -11.20 -14.82
C GLU A 190 -14.50 -9.90 -14.19
N ARG A 191 -13.87 -9.47 -13.09
CA ARG A 191 -14.20 -8.20 -12.42
C ARG A 191 -13.73 -7.03 -13.29
N GLN A 192 -14.53 -5.97 -13.35
CA GLN A 192 -14.22 -4.77 -14.12
C GLN A 192 -12.90 -4.12 -13.69
N LEU A 193 -12.54 -4.22 -12.40
CA LEU A 193 -11.25 -3.81 -11.87
C LEU A 193 -10.07 -4.58 -12.49
N GLU A 194 -10.20 -5.90 -12.63
CA GLU A 194 -9.16 -6.76 -13.22
C GLU A 194 -8.98 -6.50 -14.71
N LEU A 195 -10.09 -6.23 -15.42
CA LEU A 195 -10.04 -5.80 -16.80
C LEU A 195 -9.26 -4.49 -16.95
N HIS A 196 -9.45 -3.49 -16.09
CA HIS A 196 -8.66 -2.26 -16.16
C HIS A 196 -7.17 -2.43 -15.77
N LEU A 197 -6.82 -3.47 -14.99
CA LEU A 197 -5.41 -3.87 -14.82
C LEU A 197 -4.83 -4.45 -16.11
N LYS A 198 -5.53 -5.38 -16.76
CA LYS A 198 -5.11 -6.02 -18.02
C LYS A 198 -5.11 -5.04 -19.20
N GLU A 199 -6.22 -4.35 -19.43
CA GLU A 199 -6.44 -3.39 -20.52
C GLU A 199 -5.59 -2.13 -20.35
N GLY A 200 -5.23 -1.72 -19.14
CA GLY A 200 -4.29 -0.62 -18.92
C GLY A 200 -2.93 -0.87 -19.59
N VAL A 201 -2.47 -2.12 -19.63
CA VAL A 201 -1.25 -2.52 -20.36
C VAL A 201 -1.47 -2.41 -21.88
N SER A 202 -2.60 -2.91 -22.37
CA SER A 202 -2.98 -2.81 -23.79
C SER A 202 -3.14 -1.36 -24.26
N TYR A 203 -3.71 -0.50 -23.42
CA TYR A 203 -3.89 0.92 -23.67
C TYR A 203 -2.55 1.67 -23.70
N LYS A 204 -1.64 1.40 -22.75
CA LYS A 204 -0.27 1.95 -22.76
C LYS A 204 0.48 1.57 -24.05
N ARG A 205 0.34 0.31 -24.51
CA ARG A 205 0.88 -0.15 -25.80
C ARG A 205 0.21 0.51 -27.01
N TYR A 206 -1.10 0.77 -26.95
CA TYR A 206 -1.81 1.53 -27.99
C TYR A 206 -1.32 2.97 -28.09
N LEU A 207 -1.08 3.65 -26.95
CA LEU A 207 -0.48 4.98 -26.93
C LEU A 207 0.92 4.99 -27.52
N GLU A 208 1.76 4.01 -27.18
CA GLU A 208 3.12 3.85 -27.73
C GLU A 208 3.12 3.62 -29.26
N TYR A 209 2.14 2.87 -29.78
CA TYR A 209 1.94 2.76 -31.24
C TYR A 209 1.49 4.09 -31.86
N LYS A 210 0.53 4.78 -31.22
CA LYS A 210 -0.02 6.07 -31.70
C LYS A 210 1.01 7.21 -31.67
N SER A 211 2.03 7.15 -30.80
CA SER A 211 3.15 8.09 -30.83
C SER A 211 4.12 7.77 -31.96
N LYS A 212 4.52 6.51 -32.13
CA LYS A 212 5.43 6.08 -33.22
C LYS A 212 4.85 6.30 -34.62
N ALA A 213 3.52 6.28 -34.75
CA ALA A 213 2.82 6.63 -36.00
C ALA A 213 2.67 8.14 -36.25
N LYS A 214 3.10 8.99 -35.30
CA LYS A 214 3.15 10.46 -35.44
C LYS A 214 4.57 10.99 -35.65
N ASP A 215 5.59 10.23 -35.26
CA ASP A 215 6.94 10.47 -35.74
C ASP A 215 6.93 10.25 -37.27
N PRO A 216 7.45 11.18 -38.09
CA PRO A 216 7.50 10.97 -39.53
C PRO A 216 8.47 9.81 -39.80
N VAL A 217 7.90 8.66 -40.14
CA VAL A 217 8.63 7.58 -40.79
C VAL A 217 9.21 8.19 -42.06
N GLU A 218 10.54 8.25 -42.17
CA GLU A 218 11.19 8.54 -43.45
C GLU A 218 10.64 7.55 -44.47
N GLU A 219 9.85 8.06 -45.42
CA GLU A 219 9.31 7.26 -46.51
C GLU A 219 10.50 6.72 -47.31
N LYS A 220 10.85 5.47 -47.01
CA LYS A 220 11.59 4.63 -47.95
C LYS A 220 10.66 4.32 -49.10
N SER A 221 10.58 5.29 -50.02
CA SER A 221 10.07 5.11 -51.37
C SER A 221 10.73 3.84 -51.94
N LYS A 222 9.94 2.77 -52.00
CA LYS A 222 10.35 1.53 -52.65
C LYS A 222 10.16 1.74 -54.14
N SER A 223 11.12 2.38 -54.78
CA SER A 223 11.22 2.25 -56.22
C SER A 223 11.46 0.78 -56.56
N VAL A 224 10.58 0.21 -57.36
CA VAL A 224 10.74 -1.13 -57.91
C VAL A 224 11.10 -0.94 -59.38
N ILE A 225 12.34 -1.28 -59.73
CA ILE A 225 12.76 -1.29 -61.13
C ILE A 225 12.23 -2.56 -61.78
N ILE A 226 11.36 -2.39 -62.77
CA ILE A 226 10.92 -3.45 -63.68
C ILE A 226 11.27 -2.97 -65.08
N ASP A 227 11.93 -3.83 -65.86
CA ASP A 227 12.36 -3.57 -67.25
C ASP A 227 13.11 -2.23 -67.48
N GLY A 228 13.84 -1.78 -66.46
CA GLY A 228 14.73 -0.62 -66.55
C GLY A 228 14.10 0.74 -66.25
N TYR A 229 12.84 0.79 -65.80
CA TYR A 229 12.16 2.04 -65.42
C TYR A 229 11.72 2.00 -63.95
N GLU A 230 11.95 3.09 -63.22
CA GLU A 230 11.40 3.30 -61.87
C GLU A 230 9.94 3.76 -61.95
N TYR A 231 9.09 3.14 -61.14
CA TYR A 231 7.72 3.60 -60.90
C TYR A 231 7.51 3.82 -59.40
N GLU A 232 6.99 5.00 -59.06
CA GLU A 232 6.49 5.28 -57.72
C GLU A 232 5.13 4.59 -57.54
N SER A 233 4.96 3.87 -56.43
CA SER A 233 3.67 3.26 -56.07
C SER A 233 2.90 4.19 -55.13
N ILE A 234 1.69 4.57 -55.56
CA ILE A 234 0.70 5.35 -54.80
C ILE A 234 -0.09 4.42 -53.87
#